data_AF-A0A0V1I7U5-F1
#
_entry.id   AF-A0A0V1I7U5-F1
#
_cell.length_a   1.000
_cell.length_b   1.000
_cell.length_c   1.000
_cell.angle_alpha   90.00
_cell.angle_beta   90.00
_cell.angle_gamma   90.00
#
_symmetry.space_group_name_H-M   'P 1'
#
loop_
_entity.id
_entity.type
_entity.pdbx_description
1 polymer ?
#
loop_
_entity_poly.entity_id
_entity_poly.type
_entity_poly.pdbx_seq_one_letter_code
_entity_poly.pdbx_strand_id
1 'polypeptide(L)' 'MVDHLWSRWKREYLVTLSARGKWKELRQQPSVGDVLLVAEQNLPRSQWVLGRITELQDGGDGIS' A
#
# COMPACT_ATOMS: atom_id res chain seq x y z
N MET A 1 21.74 -25.81 -20.66
CA MET A 1 20.31 -26.19 -20.55
C MET A 1 19.64 -25.55 -19.32
N VAL A 2 20.25 -25.60 -18.14
CA VAL A 2 19.70 -25.04 -16.88
C VAL A 2 19.67 -23.49 -16.86
N ASP A 3 20.67 -22.84 -17.45
CA ASP A 3 20.76 -21.36 -17.53
C ASP A 3 19.61 -20.71 -18.30
N HIS A 4 19.16 -21.34 -19.39
CA HIS A 4 18.03 -20.83 -20.17
C HIS A 4 16.71 -20.94 -19.41
N LEU A 5 16.52 -22.04 -18.67
CA LEU A 5 15.36 -22.22 -17.81
C LEU A 5 15.33 -21.15 -16.72
N TRP A 6 16.47 -20.88 -16.07
CA TRP A 6 16.53 -19.91 -14.97
C TRP A 6 16.45 -18.45 -15.44
N SER A 7 16.99 -18.15 -16.62
CA SER A 7 16.87 -16.82 -17.24
C SER A 7 15.43 -16.52 -17.66
N ARG A 8 14.74 -17.50 -18.24
CA ARG A 8 13.33 -17.37 -18.61
C ARG A 8 12.42 -17.29 -17.38
N TRP A 9 12.66 -18.13 -16.38
CA TRP A 9 11.90 -18.12 -15.12
C TRP A 9 12.05 -16.78 -14.39
N LYS A 10 13.28 -16.26 -14.23
CA LYS A 10 13.49 -14.93 -13.62
C LYS A 10 12.77 -13.82 -14.38
N ARG A 11 12.78 -13.84 -15.72
CA ARG A 11 12.15 -12.80 -16.54
C ARG A 11 10.62 -12.83 -16.47
N GLU A 12 10.01 -14.01 -16.54
CA GLU A 12 8.55 -14.15 -16.60
C GLU A 12 7.91 -14.17 -15.20
N TYR A 13 8.57 -14.80 -14.23
CA TYR A 13 8.06 -14.98 -12.86
C TYR A 13 8.17 -13.71 -12.01
N LEU A 14 9.25 -12.93 -12.15
CA LEU A 14 9.37 -11.65 -11.44
C LEU A 14 8.38 -10.59 -11.96
N VAL A 15 8.10 -10.59 -13.27
CA VAL A 15 7.12 -9.67 -13.88
C VAL A 15 5.70 -10.00 -13.41
N THR A 16 5.35 -11.28 -13.34
CA THR A 16 4.05 -11.74 -12.80
C THR A 16 3.93 -11.50 -11.29
N LEU A 17 5.00 -11.68 -10.50
CA LEU A 17 5.05 -11.29 -9.09
C LEU A 17 4.97 -9.77 -8.87
N SER A 18 5.44 -8.98 -9.83
CA SER A 18 5.40 -7.51 -9.80
C SER A 18 4.05 -6.95 -10.21
N ALA A 19 3.19 -7.76 -10.85
CA ALA A 19 1.80 -7.43 -11.15
C ALA A 19 0.89 -7.41 -9.91
N ARG A 20 1.46 -7.11 -8.73
CA ARG A 20 0.67 -6.73 -7.56
C ARG A 20 -0.04 -5.43 -7.94
N GLY A 21 -1.36 -5.50 -8.08
CA GLY A 21 -2.24 -4.33 -8.10
C GLY A 21 -2.09 -3.57 -6.79
N LYS A 22 -1.04 -2.76 -6.69
CA LYS A 22 -0.75 -1.96 -5.51
C LYS A 22 -1.76 -0.81 -5.49
N TRP A 23 -2.68 -0.87 -4.52
CA TRP A 23 -3.45 0.27 -4.02
C TRP A 23 -4.17 1.08 -5.11
N LYS A 24 -4.80 0.41 -6.08
CA LYS A 24 -5.57 1.10 -7.15
C LYS A 24 -7.03 1.35 -6.82
N GLU A 25 -7.52 0.89 -5.68
CA GLU A 25 -8.88 1.17 -5.22
C GLU A 25 -8.84 2.13 -4.03
N LEU A 26 -8.90 3.43 -4.32
CA LEU A 26 -9.31 4.43 -3.34
C LEU A 26 -10.85 4.37 -3.26
N ARG A 27 -11.41 3.32 -2.65
CA ARG A 27 -12.86 3.06 -2.80
C ARG A 27 -13.69 3.30 -1.55
N GLN A 28 -13.08 3.55 -0.40
CA GLN A 28 -13.82 3.84 0.83
C GLN A 28 -13.16 4.99 1.56
N GLN A 29 -13.99 5.96 1.98
CA GLN A 29 -13.56 6.97 2.92
C GLN A 29 -13.18 6.27 4.23
N PRO A 30 -12.10 6.70 4.89
CA PRO A 30 -11.71 6.14 6.18
C PRO A 30 -12.86 6.23 7.18
N SER A 31 -13.08 5.16 7.95
CA SER A 31 -14.13 5.04 8.95
C SER A 31 -13.54 4.89 10.35
N VAL A 32 -14.28 5.33 11.37
CA VAL A 32 -13.90 5.08 12.77
C VAL A 32 -13.76 3.58 12.99
N GLY A 33 -12.63 3.16 13.56
CA GLY A 33 -12.28 1.75 13.75
C GLY A 33 -11.32 1.18 12.72
N ASP A 34 -11.12 1.87 11.59
CA ASP A 34 -10.15 1.42 10.59
C ASP A 34 -8.71 1.49 11.13
N VAL A 35 -7.92 0.49 10.75
CA VAL A 35 -6.49 0.39 11.09
C VAL A 35 -5.67 0.89 9.92
N LEU A 36 -4.79 1.85 10.18
CA LEU A 36 -3.97 2.53 9.19
C LEU A 36 -2.49 2.44 9.56
N LEU A 37 -1.63 2.63 8.55
CA LEU A 37 -0.19 2.73 8.73
C LEU A 37 0.22 4.18 8.44
N VAL A 38 0.78 4.87 9.42
CA VAL A 38 1.18 6.28 9.31
C VAL A 38 2.55 6.35 8.67
N ALA A 39 2.59 6.86 7.44
CA ALA A 39 3.84 7.04 6.70
C ALA A 39 4.56 8.31 7.18
N GLU A 40 5.69 8.13 7.87
CA GLU A 40 6.58 9.21 8.23
C GLU A 40 7.74 9.30 7.22
N GLN A 41 7.94 10.49 6.64
CA GLN A 41 8.94 10.71 5.58
C GLN A 41 10.38 10.49 6.06
N ASN A 42 10.64 10.67 7.35
CA ASN A 42 11.97 10.59 7.96
C ASN A 42 12.28 9.20 8.54
N LEU A 43 11.32 8.27 8.53
CA LEU A 43 11.50 6.93 9.10
C LEU A 43 11.49 5.85 8.01
N PRO A 44 12.32 4.80 8.15
CA PRO A 44 12.22 3.63 7.29
C PRO A 44 10.84 2.98 7.45
N ARG A 45 10.35 2.34 6.38
CA ARG A 45 9.02 1.72 6.35
C ARG A 45 8.76 0.70 7.47
N SER A 46 9.80 0.07 7.98
CA SER A 46 9.71 -0.87 9.11
C SER A 46 9.35 -0.21 10.44
N GLN A 47 9.45 1.12 10.52
CA GLN A 47 9.17 1.91 11.72
C GLN A 47 7.89 2.75 11.58
N TRP A 48 7.14 2.57 10.49
CA TRP A 48 5.85 3.25 10.35
C TRP A 48 4.89 2.76 11.43
N VAL A 49 4.24 3.70 12.10
CA VAL A 49 3.36 3.42 13.24
C VAL A 49 2.02 2.92 12.72
N LEU A 50 1.50 1.87 13.36
CA LEU A 50 0.14 1.41 13.14
C LEU A 50 -0.80 2.24 14.03
N GLY A 51 -1.80 2.87 13.42
CA GLY A 51 -2.82 3.66 14.09
C GLY A 51 -4.21 3.07 13.89
N ARG A 52 -5.16 3.46 14.74
CA ARG A 52 -6.58 3.19 14.55
C ARG A 52 -7.33 4.51 14.60
N ILE A 53 -8.26 4.71 13.68
CA ILE A 53 -9.11 5.90 13.66
C ILE A 53 -10.05 5.81 14.86
N THR A 54 -9.96 6.78 15.77
CA THR A 54 -10.85 6.90 16.92
C THR A 54 -12.01 7.84 16.62
N GLU A 55 -11.75 8.91 15.88
CA GLU A 55 -12.71 9.95 15.53
C GLU A 55 -12.36 10.51 14.14
N LEU A 56 -13.39 10.92 13.40
CA LEU A 56 -13.26 11.64 12.15
C LEU A 56 -13.73 13.07 12.40
N GLN A 57 -12.92 14.04 11.98
CA GLN A 57 -13.34 15.43 11.95
C GLN A 57 -13.76 15.74 10.51
N ASP A 58 -15.04 15.98 10.30
CA ASP A 58 -15.52 16.57 9.04
C ASP A 58 -14.96 17.98 8.96
N GLY A 59 -14.02 18.19 8.04
CA GLY A 59 -13.44 19.50 7.80
C GLY A 59 -14.56 20.45 7.36
N GLY A 60 -14.78 21.52 8.12
CA GLY A 60 -15.64 22.65 7.74
C GLY A 60 -15.07 23.47 6.58
N ASP A 61 -14.36 22.84 5.65
CA ASP A 61 -13.83 23.47 4.45
C ASP A 61 -14.90 23.24 3.38
N GLY A 62 -15.84 24.19 3.28
CA GLY A 62 -16.98 24.16 2.37
C GLY A 62 -16.60 24.15 0.90
N ILE A 63 -16.13 23.00 0.42
CA ILE A 63 -15.96 22.65 -0.99
C ILE A 63 -16.59 21.26 -1.15
N SER A 64 -17.90 21.29 -1.39
CA SER A 64 -18.66 20.20 -2.01
C SER A 64 -18.30 20.06 -3.48
#